data_AF-A0AAV4P0U5-F1
#
_entry.id   AF-A0AAV4P0U5-F1
#
_cell.length_a   1.000
_cell.length_b   1.000
_cell.length_c   1.000
_cell.angle_alpha   90.00
_cell.angle_beta   90.00
_cell.angle_gamma   90.00
#
_symmetry.space_group_name_H-M   'P 1'
#
loop_
_entity.id
_entity.type
_entity.pdbx_description
1 polymer ?
#
loop_
_entity_poly.entity_id
_entity_poly.type
_entity_poly.pdbx_seq_one_letter_code
_entity_poly.pdbx_strand_id
1 'polypeptide(L)' 'MILFLLILLRILPIIQNTKIKSAPGLDSISNKILKKLPIIIIIKLCYIINKVLELKHFADPWKTAAIVPILKPGKDPTNP' A
#
# COMPACT_ATOMS: atom_id res chain seq x y z
N MET A 1 2.05 15.22 20.90
CA MET A 1 0.77 14.48 21.02
C MET A 1 -0.26 14.90 19.96
N ILE A 2 -0.45 16.21 19.70
CA ILE A 2 -1.45 16.73 18.74
C ILE A 2 -1.19 16.31 17.27
N LEU A 3 0.07 16.32 16.81
CA LEU A 3 0.41 15.94 15.43
C LEU A 3 0.13 14.46 15.11
N PHE A 4 0.25 13.58 16.12
CA PHE A 4 -0.01 12.15 15.97
C PHE A 4 -1.50 11.86 15.69
N LEU A 5 -2.40 12.56 16.39
CA LEU A 5 -3.84 12.41 16.20
C LEU A 5 -4.29 12.92 14.83
N LEU A 6 -3.73 14.04 14.37
CA LEU A 6 -4.04 14.62 13.05
C LEU A 6 -3.65 13.70 11.90
N ILE A 7 -2.55 12.95 12.04
CA ILE A 7 -2.10 12.00 11.02
C ILE A 7 -2.95 10.73 11.05
N LEU A 8 -3.34 10.23 12.22
CA LEU A 8 -4.26 9.11 12.33
C LEU A 8 -5.61 9.39 11.64
N LEU A 9 -6.16 10.60 11.84
CA LEU A 9 -7.39 11.05 11.16
C LEU A 9 -7.25 11.15 9.64
N ARG A 10 -6.03 11.31 9.11
CA ARG A 10 -5.75 11.30 7.66
C ARG A 10 -5.59 9.89 7.09
N ILE A 11 -5.00 8.97 7.84
CA ILE A 11 -4.70 7.62 7.36
C ILE A 11 -5.94 6.72 7.31
N LEU A 12 -6.84 6.84 8.29
CA LEU A 12 -8.09 6.07 8.32
C LEU A 12 -8.94 6.21 7.04
N PRO A 13 -9.27 7.43 6.56
CA PRO A 13 -10.04 7.57 5.32
C PRO A 13 -9.27 7.06 4.09
N ILE A 14 -7.94 7.16 4.08
CA ILE A 14 -7.12 6.60 2.98
C ILE A 14 -7.30 5.09 2.92
N ILE A 15 -7.16 4.39 4.06
CA ILE A 15 -7.36 2.94 4.14
C ILE A 15 -8.80 2.57 3.71
N GLN A 16 -9.80 3.29 4.20
CA GLN A 16 -11.21 3.04 3.89
C GLN A 16 -11.55 3.27 2.41
N ASN A 17 -10.89 4.21 1.75
CA ASN A 17 -11.12 4.54 0.34
C ASN A 17 -10.33 3.66 -0.65
N THR A 18 -9.48 2.75 -0.17
CA THR A 18 -8.77 1.80 -1.06
C THR A 18 -9.73 0.88 -1.84
N LYS A 19 -9.40 0.57 -3.10
CA LYS A 19 -10.20 -0.35 -3.93
C LYS A 19 -9.95 -1.80 -3.52
N ILE A 20 -11.00 -2.53 -3.15
CA ILE A 20 -10.88 -3.91 -2.62
C ILE A 20 -10.30 -4.88 -3.66
N LYS A 21 -10.61 -4.69 -4.95
CA LYS A 21 -10.22 -5.58 -6.05
C LYS A 21 -8.87 -5.23 -6.70
N SER A 22 -8.10 -4.31 -6.11
CA SER A 22 -6.75 -4.04 -6.58
C SER A 22 -5.82 -5.22 -6.28
N ALA A 23 -4.83 -5.43 -7.16
CA ALA A 23 -3.77 -6.39 -6.90
C ALA A 23 -3.00 -6.01 -5.61
N PRO A 24 -2.62 -6.99 -4.78
CA PRO A 24 -1.76 -6.73 -3.63
C PRO A 24 -0.35 -6.32 -4.08
N GLY A 25 0.41 -5.73 -3.17
CA GLY A 25 1.83 -5.48 -3.39
C GLY A 25 2.66 -6.78 -3.34
N LEU A 26 3.98 -6.64 -3.38
CA LEU A 26 4.94 -7.75 -3.24
C LEU A 26 4.78 -8.52 -1.91
N ASP A 27 4.20 -7.87 -0.89
CA ASP A 27 3.90 -8.45 0.42
C ASP A 27 2.65 -9.34 0.44
N SER A 28 1.92 -9.41 -0.67
CA SER A 28 0.64 -10.13 -0.78
C SER A 28 -0.46 -9.63 0.16
N ILE A 29 -0.31 -8.43 0.76
CA ILE A 29 -1.33 -7.84 1.64
C ILE A 29 -2.39 -7.17 0.76
N SER A 30 -3.58 -7.76 0.70
CA SER A 30 -4.70 -7.19 -0.06
C SER A 30 -5.35 -6.01 0.65
N ASN A 31 -5.98 -5.11 -0.13
CA ASN A 31 -6.79 -4.03 0.42
C ASN A 31 -7.98 -4.52 1.28
N LYS A 32 -8.43 -5.76 1.06
CA LYS A 32 -9.44 -6.41 1.92
C LYS A 32 -8.92 -6.64 3.33
N ILE A 33 -7.65 -7.04 3.47
CA ILE A 33 -6.98 -7.21 4.77
C ILE A 33 -6.74 -5.84 5.40
N LEU A 34 -6.23 -4.88 4.61
CA LEU A 34 -5.93 -3.52 5.07
C LEU A 34 -7.14 -2.84 5.74
N LYS A 35 -8.33 -2.97 5.13
CA LYS A 35 -9.58 -2.41 5.69
C LYS A 35 -10.07 -3.09 6.98
N LYS A 36 -9.59 -4.29 7.28
CA LYS A 36 -9.96 -5.07 8.47
C LYS A 36 -8.91 -5.00 9.57
N LEU A 37 -7.86 -4.19 9.41
CA LEU A 37 -6.81 -4.09 10.40
C LEU A 37 -7.35 -3.51 11.73
N PRO A 38 -6.94 -4.08 12.87
CA PRO A 38 -7.22 -3.47 14.17
C PRO A 38 -6.61 -2.06 14.26
N ILE A 39 -7.29 -1.16 15.00
CA ILE A 39 -6.84 0.23 15.17
C ILE A 39 -5.41 0.33 15.73
N ILE A 40 -5.01 -0.59 16.61
CA ILE A 40 -3.65 -0.64 17.17
C ILE A 40 -2.58 -0.85 16.09
N ILE A 41 -2.89 -1.61 15.04
CA ILE A 41 -1.98 -1.82 13.91
C ILE A 41 -1.90 -0.55 13.05
N ILE A 42 -3.03 0.13 12.83
CA ILE A 42 -3.06 1.40 12.10
C ILE A 42 -2.23 2.46 12.82
N ILE A 43 -2.31 2.53 14.14
CA ILE A 43 -1.47 3.41 14.98
C ILE A 43 0.02 3.10 14.78
N LYS A 44 0.42 1.83 14.79
CA LYS A 44 1.81 1.41 14.54
C LYS A 44 2.27 1.79 13.13
N LEU A 45 1.43 1.58 12.12
CA LEU A 45 1.72 1.98 10.73
C LEU A 45 1.90 3.49 10.62
N CYS A 46 1.06 4.29 11.27
CA CYS A 46 1.20 5.75 11.29
C CYS A 46 2.55 6.16 11.90
N TYR A 47 2.98 5.52 12.98
CA TYR A 47 4.29 5.78 13.59
C TYR A 47 5.44 5.47 12.62
N ILE A 48 5.40 4.31 11.96
CA ILE A 48 6.43 3.89 11.00
C ILE A 48 6.49 4.86 9.81
N ILE A 49 5.34 5.20 9.22
CA ILE A 49 5.25 6.13 8.09
C ILE A 49 5.84 7.48 8.48
N ASN A 50 5.50 8.00 9.65
CA ASN A 50 6.06 9.27 10.13
C ASN A 50 7.58 9.21 10.28
N LYS A 51 8.12 8.10 10.80
CA LYS A 51 9.57 7.93 10.92
C LYS A 51 10.27 7.79 9.57
N VAL A 52 9.68 7.09 8.61
CA VAL A 52 10.18 7.01 7.24
C VAL A 52 10.23 8.40 6.60
N LEU A 53 9.19 9.22 6.77
CA LEU A 53 9.14 10.58 6.23
C LEU A 53 10.13 11.53 6.92
N GLU A 54 10.26 11.44 8.25
CA GLU A 54 11.22 12.23 9.04
C GLU A 54 12.68 11.91 8.65
N LEU A 55 13.01 10.63 8.55
CA LEU A 55 14.35 10.15 8.20
C LEU A 55 14.65 10.24 6.69
N LYS A 56 13.62 10.45 5.86
CA LYS A 56 13.68 10.39 4.38
C LYS A 56 14.30 9.09 3.85
N HIS A 57 14.14 8.00 4.62
CA HIS A 57 14.70 6.70 4.29
C HIS A 57 13.58 5.71 3.98
N PHE A 58 13.52 5.27 2.72
CA PHE A 58 12.51 4.35 2.22
C PHE A 58 13.09 2.96 2.01
N ALA A 59 12.33 1.94 2.43
CA ALA A 59 12.71 0.55 2.26
C ALA A 59 12.87 0.19 0.78
N ASP A 60 13.90 -0.58 0.45
CA ASP A 60 14.17 -0.99 -0.95
C ASP A 60 13.02 -1.74 -1.64
N PRO A 61 12.20 -2.56 -0.96
CA PRO A 61 11.02 -3.16 -1.56
C PRO A 61 10.02 -2.14 -2.11
N TRP A 62 9.95 -0.91 -1.59
CA TRP A 62 9.05 0.13 -2.12
C TRP A 62 9.51 0.67 -3.48
N LYS A 63 10.79 0.47 -3.82
CA LYS A 63 11.39 0.85 -5.11
C LYS A 63 11.31 -0.29 -6.13
N THR A 64 10.75 -1.43 -5.74
CA THR A 64 10.66 -2.64 -6.56
C THR A 64 9.25 -2.76 -7.14
N ALA A 65 9.12 -2.98 -8.45
CA ALA A 65 7.86 -3.19 -9.14
C ALA A 65 7.75 -4.63 -9.68
N ALA A 66 6.59 -5.25 -9.50
CA ALA A 66 6.25 -6.50 -10.20
C ALA A 66 5.68 -6.16 -11.60
N ILE A 67 6.31 -6.68 -12.65
CA ILE A 67 5.84 -6.52 -14.02
C ILE A 67 5.11 -7.81 -14.40
N VAL A 68 3.80 -7.72 -14.65
CA VAL A 68 2.99 -8.83 -15.18
C VAL A 68 2.55 -8.44 -16.59
N PRO A 69 3.17 -9.01 -17.64
CA PRO A 69 2.75 -8.76 -19.01
C PRO A 69 1.32 -9.25 -19.23
N ILE A 70 0.47 -8.39 -19.79
CA ILE A 70 -0.89 -8.77 -20.21
C ILE A 70 -0.90 -8.79 -21.74
N LEU A 71 -1.17 -9.95 -22.31
CA LEU A 71 -1.31 -10.11 -23.75
C LEU A 71 -2.53 -9.32 -24.22
N LYS A 72 -2.35 -8.48 -25.25
CA LYS A 72 -3.47 -7.79 -25.88
C LYS A 72 -4.39 -8.81 -26.57
N PRO A 73 -5.72 -8.65 -26.48
CA PRO A 73 -6.65 -9.51 -27.20
C PRO A 73 -6.33 -9.55 -28.70
N GLY A 74 -6.36 -10.74 -29.30
CA GLY A 74 -6.15 -10.93 -30.74
C GLY A 74 -4.70 -10.86 -31.24
N LYS A 75 -3.69 -10.75 -30.35
CA LYS A 75 -2.28 -10.91 -30.73
C LYS A 75 -1.79 -12.32 -30.45
N ASP A 76 -1.05 -12.89 -31.39
CA ASP A 76 -0.32 -14.14 -31.19
C ASP A 76 0.85 -13.89 -30.21
N PRO A 77 0.92 -14.60 -29.06
CA PRO A 77 2.00 -14.43 -28.09
C PRO A 77 3.37 -14.93 -28.58
N THR A 78 3.42 -15.67 -29.69
CA THR A 78 4.65 -16.23 -30.26
C THR A 78 5.17 -15.45 -31.46
N ASN A 79 4.41 -14.47 -31.95
CA ASN A 79 4.75 -13.64 -33.10
C ASN A 79 5.14 -12.22 -32.62
N PRO A 80 6.42 -11.82 -32.71
CA PRO A 80 6.93 -10.57 -32.14
C PRO A 80 6.30 -9.29 -32.74
#